data_AF-A0A954XTP4-F1
#
_entry.id   AF-A0A954XTP4-F1
#
_cell.length_a   1.000
_cell.length_b   1.000
_cell.length_c   1.000
_cell.angle_alpha   90.00
_cell.angle_beta   90.00
_cell.angle_gamma   90.00
#
_symmetry.space_group_name_H-M   'P 1'
#
loop_
_entity.id
_entity.type
_entity.pdbx_description
1 polymer ?
#
loop_
_entity_poly.entity_id
_entity_poly.type
_entity_poly.pdbx_seq_one_letter_code
_entity_poly.pdbx_strand_id
1 'polypeptide(L)'
;LPPGYAPLVSVLEFERHCMFEGWGAVSNKGDEEMPYVIQSYRTIGLEQEAAALEKVFSAYSLHAGDEDEAYHDSLRKAYRSVPNDFPEMEDRVPIMLEYVRAHPELFAVSR
;
A
#
# COMPACT_ATOMS: atom_id res chain seq x y z
N LEU A 1 -16.01 -8.00 11.03
CA LEU A 1 -16.09 -6.62 10.50
C LEU A 1 -16.75 -6.69 9.13
N PRO A 2 -17.59 -5.70 8.75
CA PRO A 2 -18.10 -5.59 7.38
C PRO A 2 -16.96 -5.61 6.34
N PRO A 3 -17.19 -6.13 5.12
CA PRO A 3 -16.14 -6.40 4.15
C PRO A 3 -15.37 -5.15 3.70
N GLY A 4 -16.00 -3.97 3.72
CA GLY A 4 -15.35 -2.71 3.37
C GLY A 4 -14.20 -2.29 4.30
N TYR A 5 -14.19 -2.77 5.55
CA TYR A 5 -13.13 -2.43 6.50
C TYR A 5 -11.82 -3.15 6.20
N ALA A 6 -11.86 -4.35 5.61
CA ALA A 6 -10.65 -5.13 5.37
C ALA A 6 -9.62 -4.39 4.47
N PRO A 7 -9.99 -3.91 3.26
CA PRO A 7 -9.04 -3.16 2.44
C PRO A 7 -8.61 -1.83 3.09
N LEU A 8 -9.55 -1.13 3.74
CA LEU A 8 -9.25 0.15 4.38
C LEU A 8 -8.25 0.01 5.53
N VAL A 9 -8.44 -0.99 6.40
CA VAL A 9 -7.51 -1.27 7.51
C VAL A 9 -6.15 -1.68 6.96
N SER A 10 -6.11 -2.55 5.94
CA SER A 10 -4.86 -2.98 5.32
C SER A 10 -4.03 -1.81 4.79
N VAL A 11 -4.68 -0.86 4.07
CA VAL A 11 -4.02 0.34 3.58
C VAL A 11 -3.54 1.24 4.72
N LEU A 12 -4.42 1.58 5.68
CA LEU A 12 -4.06 2.47 6.79
C LEU A 12 -2.94 1.92 7.68
N GLU A 13 -2.94 0.62 7.94
CA GLU A 13 -1.87 -0.02 8.69
C GLU A 13 -0.55 0.03 7.94
N PHE A 14 -0.57 -0.24 6.63
CA PHE A 14 0.64 -0.20 5.82
C PHE A 14 1.20 1.22 5.71
N GLU A 15 0.36 2.24 5.46
CA GLU A 15 0.78 3.65 5.47
C GLU A 15 1.46 4.03 6.80
N ARG A 16 0.87 3.60 7.92
CA ARG A 16 1.46 3.81 9.24
C ARG A 16 2.84 3.15 9.34
N HIS A 17 3.02 1.92 8.85
CA HIS A 17 4.34 1.28 8.82
C HIS A 17 5.32 2.07 7.94
N CYS A 18 4.92 2.51 6.75
CA CYS A 18 5.75 3.34 5.88
C CYS A 18 6.20 4.65 6.56
N MET A 19 5.34 5.30 7.36
CA MET A 19 5.70 6.51 8.11
C MET A 19 6.82 6.28 9.15
N PHE A 20 6.87 5.11 9.79
CA PHE A 20 7.84 4.81 10.86
C PHE A 20 9.07 4.04 10.37
N GLU A 21 8.91 3.21 9.35
CA GLU A 21 9.90 2.21 8.91
C GLU A 21 10.38 2.48 7.48
N GLY A 22 9.76 3.43 6.77
CA GLY A 22 10.05 3.68 5.35
C GLY A 22 9.83 2.44 4.50
N TRP A 23 10.81 2.10 3.66
CA TRP A 23 10.76 0.89 2.83
C TRP A 23 10.89 -0.42 3.61
N GLY A 24 11.33 -0.36 4.88
CA GLY A 24 11.34 -1.55 5.77
C GLY A 24 9.94 -2.14 5.98
N ALA A 25 8.88 -1.32 5.82
CA ALA A 25 7.50 -1.78 5.89
C ALA A 25 7.19 -2.91 4.87
N VAL A 26 7.84 -2.90 3.71
CA VAL A 26 7.66 -3.95 2.67
C VAL A 26 8.29 -5.27 3.12
N SER A 27 9.50 -5.21 3.69
CA SER A 27 10.19 -6.37 4.27
C SER A 27 9.36 -6.97 5.42
N ASN A 28 8.84 -6.12 6.31
CA ASN A 28 8.05 -6.53 7.46
C ASN A 28 6.73 -7.22 7.08
N LYS A 29 6.11 -6.81 5.97
CA LYS A 29 4.92 -7.49 5.42
C LYS A 29 5.27 -8.79 4.71
N GLY A 30 6.39 -8.83 4.01
CA GLY A 30 6.89 -10.01 3.34
C GLY A 30 5.98 -10.51 2.20
N ASP A 31 6.33 -11.69 1.68
CA ASP A 31 5.75 -12.21 0.44
C ASP A 31 4.28 -12.62 0.56
N GLU A 32 3.84 -12.96 1.77
CA GLU A 32 2.47 -13.42 2.01
C GLU A 32 1.50 -12.24 2.16
N GLU A 33 1.87 -11.17 2.86
CA GLU A 33 0.94 -10.07 3.14
C GLU A 33 0.96 -8.97 2.07
N MET A 34 2.10 -8.70 1.43
CA MET A 34 2.22 -7.61 0.45
C MET A 34 1.24 -7.70 -0.73
N PRO A 35 0.96 -8.89 -1.31
CA PRO A 35 -0.06 -9.00 -2.36
C PRO A 35 -1.45 -8.51 -1.93
N TYR A 36 -1.84 -8.75 -0.67
CA TYR A 36 -3.12 -8.28 -0.13
C TYR A 36 -3.13 -6.77 0.11
N VAL A 37 -2.01 -6.21 0.57
CA VAL A 37 -1.85 -4.75 0.70
C VAL A 37 -2.03 -4.07 -0.65
N ILE A 38 -1.31 -4.54 -1.68
CA ILE A 38 -1.39 -4.01 -3.05
C ILE A 38 -2.83 -4.11 -3.59
N GLN A 39 -3.49 -5.26 -3.40
CA GLN A 39 -4.88 -5.43 -3.83
C GLN A 39 -5.84 -4.50 -3.08
N SER A 40 -5.54 -4.16 -1.83
CA SER A 40 -6.35 -3.24 -1.03
C SER A 40 -6.25 -1.81 -1.56
N TYR A 41 -5.06 -1.34 -1.96
CA TYR A 41 -4.90 -0.06 -2.66
C TYR A 41 -5.73 0.00 -3.94
N ARG A 42 -5.69 -1.05 -4.78
CA ARG A 42 -6.54 -1.13 -5.97
C ARG A 42 -8.03 -1.06 -5.66
N THR A 43 -8.45 -1.76 -4.61
CA THR A 43 -9.87 -1.83 -4.23
C THR A 43 -10.42 -0.46 -3.82
N ILE A 44 -9.56 0.41 -3.29
CA ILE A 44 -9.91 1.77 -2.84
C ILE A 44 -9.82 2.80 -3.98
N GLY A 45 -9.36 2.42 -5.18
CA GLY A 45 -9.16 3.33 -6.32
C GLY A 45 -7.81 4.04 -6.31
N LEU A 46 -6.79 3.41 -5.73
CA LEU A 46 -5.39 3.87 -5.71
C LEU A 46 -4.54 3.00 -6.65
N GLU A 47 -4.94 2.89 -7.92
CA GLU A 47 -4.31 1.99 -8.89
C GLU A 47 -2.85 2.34 -9.17
N GLN A 48 -2.50 3.63 -9.22
CA GLN A 48 -1.14 4.07 -9.48
C GLN A 48 -0.20 3.77 -8.29
N GLU A 49 -0.68 4.01 -7.07
CA GLU A 49 0.05 3.62 -5.85
C GLU A 49 0.25 2.10 -5.80
N ALA A 50 -0.80 1.33 -6.09
CA ALA A 50 -0.69 -0.12 -6.14
C ALA A 50 0.34 -0.59 -7.18
N ALA A 51 0.37 0.03 -8.37
CA ALA A 51 1.35 -0.29 -9.40
C ALA A 51 2.78 0.09 -8.97
N ALA A 52 2.96 1.20 -8.26
CA ALA A 52 4.24 1.60 -7.70
C ALA A 52 4.71 0.61 -6.63
N LEU A 53 3.82 0.21 -5.71
CA LEU A 53 4.10 -0.80 -4.68
C LEU A 53 4.40 -2.19 -5.28
N GLU A 54 3.80 -2.57 -6.40
CA GLU A 54 4.18 -3.80 -7.12
C GLU A 54 5.62 -3.77 -7.63
N LYS A 55 6.08 -2.62 -8.12
CA LYS A 55 7.48 -2.46 -8.53
C LYS A 55 8.40 -2.58 -7.34
N VAL A 56 8.05 -1.96 -6.21
CA VAL A 56 8.80 -2.08 -4.96
C VAL A 56 8.85 -3.53 -4.49
N PHE A 57 7.71 -4.21 -4.45
CA PHE A 57 7.63 -5.61 -4.02
C PHE A 57 8.44 -6.54 -4.93
N SER A 58 8.39 -6.32 -6.25
CA SER A 58 9.21 -7.06 -7.21
C SER A 58 10.72 -6.85 -6.97
N ALA A 59 11.14 -5.62 -6.62
CA ALA A 59 12.53 -5.32 -6.31
C ALA A 59 12.95 -5.91 -4.95
N TYR A 60 12.06 -5.92 -3.96
CA TYR A 60 12.27 -6.56 -2.67
C TYR A 60 12.56 -8.06 -2.83
N SER A 61 11.74 -8.80 -3.59
CA SER A 61 11.91 -10.25 -3.75
C SER A 61 13.24 -10.65 -4.40
N LEU A 62 13.95 -9.72 -5.05
CA LEU A 62 15.29 -9.95 -5.61
C LEU A 62 16.43 -9.78 -4.58
N HIS A 63 16.15 -9.16 -3.43
CA HIS A 63 17.14 -8.75 -2.43
C HIS A 63 16.74 -9.15 -0.99
N ALA A 64 15.82 -10.11 -0.84
CA ALA A 64 15.35 -10.55 0.48
C ALA A 64 16.53 -10.97 1.39
N GLY A 65 16.81 -10.18 2.43
CA GLY A 65 17.85 -10.44 3.43
C GLY A 65 18.96 -9.40 3.56
N ASP A 66 19.08 -8.44 2.63
CA ASP A 66 20.03 -7.32 2.72
C ASP A 66 19.26 -6.00 2.94
N GLU A 67 19.30 -5.44 4.15
CA GLU A 67 18.65 -4.15 4.50
C GLU A 67 19.66 -3.00 4.55
N ASP A 68 20.57 -2.95 3.59
CA ASP A 68 21.57 -1.88 3.49
C ASP A 68 21.04 -0.64 2.73
N GLU A 69 21.86 0.41 2.66
CA GLU A 69 21.49 1.64 1.96
C GLU A 69 21.22 1.41 0.47
N ALA A 70 21.97 0.49 -0.17
CA ALA A 70 21.80 0.17 -1.59
C ALA A 70 20.46 -0.53 -1.85
N TYR A 71 20.04 -1.40 -0.94
CA TYR A 71 18.71 -2.01 -0.94
C TYR A 71 17.62 -0.95 -0.87
N HIS A 72 17.66 -0.04 0.11
CA HIS A 72 16.65 1.02 0.24
C HIS A 72 16.60 1.94 -0.98
N ASP A 73 17.75 2.23 -1.59
CA ASP A 73 17.85 2.99 -2.83
C ASP A 73 17.24 2.25 -4.03
N SER A 74 17.40 0.92 -4.11
CA SER A 74 16.79 0.08 -5.14
C SER A 74 15.26 0.14 -5.06
N LEU A 75 14.69 0.07 -3.86
CA LEU A 75 13.24 0.14 -3.63
C LEU A 75 12.70 1.53 -4.00
N ARG A 76 13.41 2.60 -3.61
CA ARG A 76 13.05 3.97 -4.01
C ARG A 76 13.05 4.15 -5.53
N LYS A 77 14.04 3.59 -6.24
CA LYS A 77 14.09 3.62 -7.71
C LYS A 77 12.94 2.84 -8.34
N ALA A 78 12.62 1.68 -7.78
CA ALA A 78 11.51 0.86 -8.24
C ALA A 78 10.17 1.59 -8.08
N TYR A 79 9.93 2.22 -6.93
CA TYR A 79 8.72 3.01 -6.67
C TYR A 79 8.54 4.13 -7.72
N ARG A 80 9.62 4.85 -8.04
CA ARG A 80 9.62 5.96 -9.01
C ARG A 80 9.66 5.51 -10.48
N SER A 81 9.67 4.20 -10.76
CA SER A 81 9.77 3.68 -12.12
C SER A 81 8.46 3.73 -12.90
N VAL A 82 7.35 3.99 -12.21
CA VAL A 82 6.01 4.18 -12.80
C VAL A 82 5.44 5.52 -12.37
N PRO A 83 4.57 6.15 -13.18
CA PRO A 83 3.84 7.34 -12.77
C PRO A 83 2.99 7.06 -11.53
N ASN A 84 2.99 8.01 -10.59
CA ASN A 84 2.12 8.01 -9.44
C ASN A 84 1.75 9.45 -9.09
N ASP A 85 0.49 9.81 -9.30
CA ASP A 85 -0.07 11.14 -9.04
C ASP A 85 -0.28 11.40 -7.54
N PHE A 86 -0.21 10.36 -6.70
CA PHE A 86 -0.46 10.44 -5.26
C PHE A 86 0.69 9.82 -4.45
N PRO A 87 1.95 10.28 -4.61
CA PRO A 87 3.10 9.66 -3.95
C PRO A 87 3.14 9.93 -2.43
N GLU A 88 2.50 11.00 -1.97
CA GLU A 88 2.43 11.36 -0.56
C GLU A 88 1.12 10.83 0.06
N MET A 89 1.17 10.44 1.34
CA MET A 89 0.01 9.88 2.04
C MET A 89 -1.16 10.87 2.09
N GLU A 90 -0.86 12.16 2.27
CA GLU A 90 -1.82 13.25 2.34
C GLU A 90 -2.67 13.34 1.06
N ASP A 91 -2.11 13.00 -0.09
CA ASP A 91 -2.80 13.01 -1.38
C ASP A 91 -3.76 11.82 -1.53
N ARG A 92 -3.49 10.72 -0.82
CA ARG A 92 -4.30 9.49 -0.87
C ARG A 92 -5.49 9.52 0.09
N VAL A 93 -5.41 10.27 1.20
CA VAL A 93 -6.49 10.37 2.21
C VAL A 93 -7.84 10.80 1.60
N PRO A 94 -7.93 11.81 0.71
CA PRO A 94 -9.19 12.19 0.07
C PRO A 94 -9.85 11.02 -0.69
N ILE A 95 -9.05 10.19 -1.37
CA ILE A 95 -9.51 9.03 -2.14
C ILE A 95 -10.05 7.96 -1.21
N MET A 96 -9.34 7.68 -0.10
CA MET A 96 -9.83 6.76 0.93
C MET A 96 -11.17 7.20 1.53
N LEU A 97 -11.35 8.50 1.77
CA LEU A 97 -12.61 9.06 2.26
C LEU A 97 -13.72 8.98 1.21
N GLU A 98 -13.39 9.21 -0.06
CA GLU A 98 -14.33 9.05 -1.16
C GLU A 98 -14.82 7.61 -1.28
N TYR A 99 -13.93 6.62 -1.20
CA TYR A 99 -14.29 5.21 -1.18
C TYR A 99 -15.30 4.88 -0.06
N VAL A 100 -15.07 5.37 1.16
CA VAL A 100 -16.00 5.17 2.29
C VAL A 100 -17.38 5.80 2.02
N ARG A 101 -17.39 7.00 1.43
CA ARG A 101 -18.64 7.73 1.12
C ARG A 101 -19.41 7.12 -0.05
N ALA A 102 -18.70 6.61 -1.04
CA ALA A 102 -19.28 6.01 -2.23
C ALA A 102 -19.88 4.62 -1.95
N HIS A 103 -19.35 3.91 -0.94
CA HIS A 103 -19.72 2.53 -0.64
C HIS A 103 -20.21 2.30 0.80
N PRO A 104 -21.18 3.09 1.33
CA PRO A 104 -21.66 2.94 2.71
C PRO A 104 -22.20 1.54 3.02
N GLU A 105 -22.70 0.82 2.00
CA GLU A 105 -23.16 -0.57 2.09
C GLU A 105 -22.07 -1.55 2.52
N LEU A 106 -20.80 -1.27 2.21
CA LEU A 106 -19.67 -2.13 2.57
C LEU A 106 -19.24 -1.98 4.03
N PHE A 107 -19.68 -0.91 4.69
CA PHE A 107 -19.30 -0.56 6.07
C PHE A 107 -20.45 -0.70 7.07
N ALA A 108 -21.69 -0.84 6.59
CA ALA A 108 -22.84 -1.07 7.44
C ALA A 108 -22.88 -2.51 7.98
N VAL A 109 -23.37 -2.69 9.20
CA VAL A 109 -23.76 -4.01 9.71
C VAL A 109 -25.20 -4.23 9.26
N SER A 110 -25.42 -5.17 8.34
CA SER A 110 -26.78 -5.60 7.98
C SER A 110 -27.49 -6.06 9.26
N ARG A 111 -28.60 -5.39 9.59
CA ARG A 111 -29.47 -5.76 10.72
C ARG A 111 -30.37 -6.92 10.35
#